data_AF-A0A661NA98-F1
#
_entry.id   AF-A0A661NA98-F1
#
_cell.length_a   1.000
_cell.length_b   1.000
_cell.length_c   1.000
_cell.angle_alpha   90.00
_cell.angle_beta   90.00
_cell.angle_gamma   90.00
#
_symmetry.space_group_name_H-M   'P 1'
#
loop_
_entity.id
_entity.type
_entity.pdbx_description
1 polymer ?
#
loop_
_entity_poly.entity_id
_entity_poly.type
_entity_poly.pdbx_seq_one_letter_code
_entity_poly.pdbx_strand_id
1 'polypeptide(L)'
;MRALLLFVLLLAASCGAAPPEPTAPMIVIPESLKPPAPGSPGPPLLTLAPQQQETQPESAQPLTPNHRRAGSGPMVPPPVIGRCLRSRLCQLEGLCSGTGDGRCIAGSSDDCRPSDACLGGRCTAKDERCVAGSDADCQGSWACKGWGRCHYAGTDSCVASSAADCQASTRCPREGECTLRGGACVKAQP
;
A
#
# COMPACT_ATOMS: atom_id res chain seq x y z
N MET A 1 57.00 0.51 -25.15
CA MET A 1 56.72 1.09 -23.81
C MET A 1 56.71 2.62 -23.78
N ARG A 2 56.44 3.32 -24.90
CA ARG A 2 56.27 4.79 -24.93
C ARG A 2 54.82 5.25 -25.23
N ALA A 3 53.96 4.35 -25.71
CA ALA A 3 52.57 4.64 -26.03
C ALA A 3 51.62 4.58 -24.81
N LEU A 4 51.98 3.87 -23.73
CA LEU A 4 51.12 3.76 -22.55
C LEU A 4 51.14 5.00 -21.63
N LEU A 5 52.19 5.82 -21.70
CA LEU A 5 52.35 7.01 -20.85
C LEU A 5 51.52 8.22 -21.34
N LEU A 6 51.17 8.27 -22.62
CA LEU A 6 50.33 9.35 -23.18
C LEU A 6 48.84 9.18 -22.84
N PHE A 7 48.38 7.95 -22.59
CA PHE A 7 46.98 7.69 -22.25
C PHE A 7 46.63 8.06 -20.80
N VAL A 8 47.60 8.01 -19.88
CA VAL A 8 47.38 8.36 -18.46
C VAL A 8 47.32 9.89 -18.25
N LEU A 9 47.99 10.68 -19.10
CA LEU A 9 47.99 12.15 -19.01
C LEU A 9 46.73 12.82 -19.56
N LEU A 10 45.90 12.11 -20.34
CA LEU A 10 44.66 12.66 -20.93
C LEU A 10 43.42 12.49 -20.03
N LEU A 11 43.48 11.71 -18.95
CA LEU A 11 42.34 11.46 -18.05
C LEU A 11 42.23 12.43 -16.86
N ALA A 12 43.14 13.41 -16.73
CA ALA A 12 43.16 14.34 -15.60
C ALA A 12 42.48 15.70 -15.85
N ALA A 13 41.86 15.92 -17.02
CA ALA A 13 41.44 17.27 -17.46
C ALA A 13 39.92 17.50 -17.56
N SER A 14 39.11 16.74 -16.84
CA SER A 14 37.65 16.98 -16.77
C SER A 14 37.17 17.06 -15.32
N CYS A 15 37.69 18.04 -14.58
CA CYS A 15 37.00 18.60 -13.41
C CYS A 15 35.77 19.36 -13.91
N GLY A 16 34.65 18.64 -14.03
CA GLY A 16 33.34 19.23 -14.27
C GLY A 16 32.92 20.10 -13.08
N ALA A 17 32.57 21.34 -13.39
CA ALA A 17 32.01 22.31 -12.45
C ALA A 17 30.81 21.72 -11.69
N ALA A 18 30.81 21.92 -10.37
CA ALA A 18 29.65 21.64 -9.52
C ALA A 18 28.45 22.48 -9.97
N PRO A 19 27.24 21.89 -10.07
CA PRO A 19 26.03 22.65 -10.37
C PRO A 19 25.69 23.62 -9.22
N PRO A 20 25.12 24.80 -9.52
CA PRO A 20 24.69 25.74 -8.50
C PRO A 20 23.60 25.11 -7.62
N GLU A 21 23.75 25.27 -6.30
CA GLU A 21 22.77 24.79 -5.33
C GLU A 21 21.39 25.44 -5.58
N PRO A 22 20.28 24.69 -5.56
CA PRO A 22 18.96 25.27 -5.63
C PRO A 22 18.68 26.04 -4.34
N THR A 23 18.59 27.37 -4.45
CA THR A 23 18.07 28.23 -3.39
C THR A 23 16.63 27.85 -3.10
N ALA A 24 16.44 27.07 -2.03
CA ALA A 24 15.12 26.68 -1.56
C ALA A 24 14.32 27.94 -1.18
N PRO A 25 13.07 28.09 -1.65
CA PRO A 25 12.23 29.19 -1.21
C PRO A 25 11.93 29.04 0.28
N MET A 26 12.16 30.10 1.05
CA MET A 26 11.75 30.18 2.45
C MET A 26 10.23 30.06 2.52
N ILE A 27 9.73 28.89 2.88
CA ILE A 27 8.31 28.63 3.13
C ILE A 27 7.94 29.38 4.42
N VAL A 28 7.24 30.50 4.27
CA VAL A 28 6.61 31.20 5.39
C VAL A 28 5.40 30.38 5.83
N ILE A 29 5.53 29.67 6.93
CA ILE A 29 4.42 28.89 7.50
C ILE A 29 3.44 29.88 8.17
N PRO A 30 2.16 29.95 7.74
CA PRO A 30 1.18 30.81 8.38
C PRO A 30 0.92 30.37 9.83
N GLU A 31 0.77 31.34 10.72
CA GLU A 31 0.64 31.18 12.18
C GLU A 31 -0.59 30.33 12.61
N SER A 32 -1.51 30.05 11.69
CA SER A 32 -2.73 29.27 11.94
C SER A 32 -2.50 27.75 12.09
N LEU A 33 -1.29 27.24 11.88
CA LEU A 33 -0.95 25.82 12.05
C LEU A 33 -0.31 25.47 13.40
N LYS A 34 -0.31 26.40 14.37
CA LYS A 34 0.17 26.11 15.72
C LYS A 34 -0.76 25.08 16.40
N PRO A 35 -0.25 23.92 16.84
CA PRO A 35 -1.07 22.96 17.57
C PRO A 35 -1.57 23.58 18.89
N PRO A 36 -2.80 23.28 19.32
CA PRO A 36 -3.34 23.79 20.58
C PRO A 36 -2.49 23.28 21.75
N ALA A 37 -2.28 24.15 22.74
CA ALA A 37 -1.53 23.83 23.95
C ALA A 37 -2.18 22.64 24.70
N PRO A 38 -1.39 21.76 25.32
CA PRO A 38 -1.93 20.67 26.15
C PRO A 38 -2.65 21.27 27.36
N GLY A 39 -3.98 21.09 27.43
CA GLY A 39 -4.78 21.53 28.58
C GLY A 39 -6.13 22.19 28.27
N SER A 40 -6.54 22.31 27.01
CA SER A 40 -7.89 22.80 26.70
C SER A 40 -8.96 21.79 27.14
N PRO A 41 -10.02 22.24 27.85
CA PRO A 41 -11.14 21.38 28.22
C PRO A 41 -11.84 20.91 26.95
N GLY A 42 -11.97 19.58 26.80
CA GLY A 42 -12.67 18.98 25.68
C GLY A 42 -14.16 19.37 25.64
N PRO A 43 -14.79 19.33 24.46
CA PRO A 43 -16.22 19.61 24.34
C PRO A 43 -17.03 18.63 25.21
N PRO A 44 -18.19 19.05 25.74
CA PRO A 44 -19.02 18.20 26.57
C PRO A 44 -19.46 16.96 25.80
N LEU A 45 -19.35 15.80 26.46
CA LEU A 45 -19.86 14.52 26.00
C LEU A 45 -21.35 14.65 25.67
N LEU A 46 -21.68 14.67 24.39
CA LEU A 46 -23.05 14.52 23.92
C LEU A 46 -23.49 13.09 24.25
N THR A 47 -24.43 13.01 25.19
CA THR A 47 -25.14 11.80 25.59
C THR A 47 -25.73 11.10 24.37
N LEU A 48 -25.19 9.93 24.05
CA LEU A 48 -25.74 9.01 23.05
C LEU A 48 -27.17 8.62 23.47
N ALA A 49 -28.15 9.09 22.70
CA ALA A 49 -29.52 8.62 22.80
C ALA A 49 -29.58 7.11 22.42
N PRO A 50 -30.46 6.32 23.07
CA PRO A 50 -30.61 4.91 22.77
C PRO A 50 -31.14 4.73 21.34
N GLN A 51 -30.39 3.99 20.52
CA GLN A 51 -30.77 3.56 19.19
C GLN A 51 -32.03 2.68 19.30
N GLN A 52 -33.14 3.15 18.74
CA GLN A 52 -34.33 2.33 18.57
C GLN A 52 -34.04 1.24 17.55
N GLN A 53 -34.27 0.01 17.98
CA GLN A 53 -34.12 -1.20 17.21
C GLN A 53 -35.28 -1.26 16.20
N GLU A 54 -35.01 -0.87 14.94
CA GLU A 54 -35.97 -1.05 13.85
C GLU A 54 -36.19 -2.55 13.62
N THR A 55 -37.38 -3.02 13.98
CA THR A 55 -37.90 -4.33 13.61
C THR A 55 -38.12 -4.38 12.11
N GLN A 56 -37.39 -5.25 11.42
CA GLN A 56 -37.61 -5.54 10.01
C GLN A 56 -38.94 -6.29 9.81
N PRO A 57 -39.82 -5.85 8.90
CA PRO A 57 -41.00 -6.61 8.54
C PRO A 57 -40.62 -7.80 7.65
N GLU A 58 -40.73 -8.98 8.25
CA GLU A 58 -40.76 -10.30 7.60
C GLU A 58 -41.89 -10.32 6.56
N SER A 59 -41.54 -10.06 5.30
CA SER A 59 -42.46 -10.16 4.16
C SER A 59 -42.16 -11.46 3.42
N ALA A 60 -42.82 -12.52 3.88
CA ALA A 60 -42.91 -13.79 3.18
C ALA A 60 -43.51 -13.57 1.79
N GLN A 61 -42.75 -13.87 0.73
CA GLN A 61 -43.29 -14.00 -0.62
C GLN A 61 -43.52 -15.48 -0.96
N PRO A 62 -44.70 -15.83 -1.53
CA PRO A 62 -45.01 -17.21 -1.89
C PRO A 62 -44.23 -17.67 -3.11
N LEU A 63 -43.66 -18.89 -3.01
CA LEU A 63 -43.05 -19.62 -4.12
C LEU A 63 -44.13 -19.97 -5.15
N THR A 64 -44.09 -19.31 -6.32
CA THR A 64 -44.83 -19.81 -7.49
C THR A 64 -43.91 -20.73 -8.32
N PRO A 65 -44.35 -21.95 -8.68
CA PRO A 65 -43.55 -22.86 -9.49
C PRO A 65 -43.91 -22.66 -10.96
N ASN A 66 -43.29 -21.71 -11.65
CA ASN A 66 -43.37 -21.70 -13.12
C ASN A 66 -42.25 -20.95 -13.82
N HIS A 67 -41.08 -21.58 -13.98
CA HIS A 67 -40.09 -21.18 -14.99
C HIS A 67 -39.63 -22.41 -15.78
N ARG A 68 -40.52 -22.98 -16.60
CA ARG A 68 -40.12 -23.69 -17.83
C ARG A 68 -40.13 -22.69 -18.98
N ARG A 69 -38.95 -22.30 -19.44
CA ARG A 69 -38.58 -22.39 -20.87
C ARG A 69 -37.09 -22.08 -21.03
N ALA A 70 -36.38 -23.16 -21.38
CA ALA A 70 -35.06 -23.14 -21.95
C ALA A 70 -35.05 -22.27 -23.21
N GLY A 71 -34.31 -21.16 -23.16
CA GLY A 71 -33.78 -20.51 -24.34
C GLY A 71 -32.30 -20.85 -24.43
N SER A 72 -31.96 -21.86 -25.23
CA SER A 72 -30.59 -22.21 -25.61
C SER A 72 -30.07 -21.22 -26.66
N GLY A 73 -30.02 -19.94 -26.30
CA GLY A 73 -29.18 -18.97 -27.00
C GLY A 73 -27.72 -19.17 -26.59
N PRO A 74 -26.73 -18.75 -27.40
CA PRO A 74 -25.36 -18.67 -26.95
C PRO A 74 -25.35 -17.83 -25.68
N MET A 75 -24.99 -18.44 -24.55
CA MET A 75 -24.88 -17.77 -23.27
C MET A 75 -23.71 -16.80 -23.37
N VAL A 76 -23.98 -15.58 -23.84
CA VAL A 76 -23.01 -14.50 -23.80
C VAL A 76 -22.77 -14.22 -22.32
N PRO A 77 -21.57 -14.51 -21.77
CA PRO A 77 -21.31 -14.26 -20.37
C PRO A 77 -21.56 -12.76 -20.10
N PRO A 78 -22.31 -12.41 -19.03
CA PRO A 78 -22.55 -11.02 -18.70
C PRO A 78 -21.21 -10.28 -18.56
N PRO A 79 -21.13 -9.01 -18.99
CA PRO A 79 -19.89 -8.23 -18.96
C PRO A 79 -19.22 -8.35 -17.58
N VAL A 80 -18.05 -9.00 -17.58
CA VAL A 80 -17.31 -9.46 -16.39
C VAL A 80 -16.76 -8.31 -15.55
N ILE A 81 -16.68 -7.11 -16.11
CA ILE A 81 -16.14 -5.91 -15.47
C ILE A 81 -16.86 -5.60 -14.14
N GLY A 82 -18.19 -5.71 -14.11
CA GLY A 82 -18.97 -5.41 -12.91
C GLY A 82 -18.83 -6.40 -11.76
N ARG A 83 -18.27 -7.60 -12.00
CA ARG A 83 -18.11 -8.63 -10.95
C ARG A 83 -16.82 -8.46 -10.16
N CYS A 84 -15.73 -8.07 -10.81
CA CYS A 84 -14.43 -7.93 -10.14
C CYS A 84 -14.47 -6.81 -9.11
N LEU A 85 -15.03 -5.64 -9.45
CA LEU A 85 -15.19 -4.48 -8.56
C LEU A 85 -15.93 -4.76 -7.24
N ARG A 86 -16.88 -5.71 -7.24
CA ARG A 86 -17.65 -6.09 -6.02
C ARG A 86 -17.12 -7.35 -5.35
N SER A 87 -16.06 -7.94 -5.88
CA SER A 87 -15.50 -9.18 -5.34
C SER A 87 -14.66 -8.91 -4.10
N ARG A 88 -14.53 -9.92 -3.23
CA ARG A 88 -13.54 -9.88 -2.14
C ARG A 88 -12.11 -9.81 -2.66
N LEU A 89 -11.84 -10.31 -3.87
CA LEU A 89 -10.50 -10.23 -4.48
C LEU A 89 -10.10 -8.77 -4.78
N CYS A 90 -11.05 -7.94 -5.20
CA CYS A 90 -10.80 -6.50 -5.35
C CYS A 90 -10.49 -5.84 -4.00
N GLN A 91 -11.30 -6.11 -2.96
CA GLN A 91 -11.11 -5.52 -1.63
C GLN A 91 -9.81 -5.97 -0.95
N LEU A 92 -9.46 -7.25 -1.04
CA LEU A 92 -8.31 -7.81 -0.32
C LEU A 92 -7.01 -7.70 -1.12
N GLU A 93 -7.04 -8.01 -2.42
CA GLU A 93 -5.85 -8.16 -3.25
C GLU A 93 -5.71 -7.08 -4.34
N GLY A 94 -6.68 -6.17 -4.46
CA GLY A 94 -6.69 -5.14 -5.51
C GLY A 94 -6.94 -5.69 -6.92
N LEU A 95 -7.57 -6.87 -7.03
CA LEU A 95 -7.89 -7.48 -8.31
C LEU A 95 -9.27 -7.01 -8.81
N CYS A 96 -9.36 -5.74 -9.19
CA CYS A 96 -10.63 -5.08 -9.50
C CYS A 96 -10.98 -5.05 -10.99
N SER A 97 -10.03 -5.31 -11.89
CA SER A 97 -10.20 -5.27 -13.33
C SER A 97 -10.52 -6.64 -13.91
N GLY A 98 -11.53 -6.74 -14.77
CA GLY A 98 -11.92 -7.99 -15.44
C GLY A 98 -11.22 -8.20 -16.78
N THR A 99 -10.76 -9.42 -17.04
CA THR A 99 -10.18 -9.83 -18.33
C THR A 99 -11.24 -10.49 -19.24
N GLY A 100 -10.94 -10.66 -20.54
CA GLY A 100 -11.87 -11.26 -21.50
C GLY A 100 -12.21 -12.74 -21.24
N ASP A 101 -11.33 -13.45 -20.53
CA ASP A 101 -11.50 -14.83 -20.03
C ASP A 101 -12.18 -14.90 -18.65
N GLY A 102 -12.58 -13.77 -18.09
CA GLY A 102 -13.35 -13.69 -16.84
C GLY A 102 -12.53 -13.79 -15.56
N ARG A 103 -11.21 -13.63 -15.63
CA ARG A 103 -10.35 -13.46 -14.44
C ARG A 103 -10.46 -12.03 -13.92
N CYS A 104 -10.15 -11.85 -12.64
CA CYS A 104 -9.97 -10.55 -12.03
C CYS A 104 -8.48 -10.31 -11.77
N ILE A 105 -7.98 -9.15 -12.19
CA ILE A 105 -6.57 -8.76 -12.13
C ILE A 105 -6.41 -7.34 -11.57
N ALA A 106 -5.20 -6.98 -11.16
CA ALA A 106 -4.82 -5.58 -10.96
C ALA A 106 -4.45 -4.99 -12.32
N GLY A 107 -5.38 -4.27 -12.93
CA GLY A 107 -5.19 -3.63 -14.24
C GLY A 107 -4.37 -2.33 -14.13
N SER A 108 -4.44 -1.67 -12.98
CA SER A 108 -3.66 -0.47 -12.68
C SER A 108 -3.40 -0.34 -11.18
N SER A 109 -2.49 0.54 -10.78
CA SER A 109 -2.26 0.82 -9.35
C SER A 109 -3.49 1.43 -8.66
N ASP A 110 -4.45 1.99 -9.40
CA ASP A 110 -5.70 2.48 -8.83
C ASP A 110 -6.60 1.35 -8.32
N ASP A 111 -6.48 0.14 -8.89
CA ASP A 111 -7.12 -1.07 -8.35
C ASP A 111 -6.46 -1.49 -7.02
N CYS A 112 -5.15 -1.30 -6.87
CA CYS A 112 -4.38 -1.68 -5.69
C CYS A 112 -4.59 -0.75 -4.51
N ARG A 113 -4.61 0.57 -4.74
CA ARG A 113 -4.67 1.60 -3.68
C ARG A 113 -5.78 1.42 -2.64
N PRO A 114 -7.03 1.09 -3.00
CA PRO A 114 -8.11 0.92 -2.02
C PRO A 114 -8.10 -0.44 -1.32
N SER A 115 -7.19 -1.36 -1.67
CA SER A 115 -7.18 -2.73 -1.15
C SER A 115 -6.39 -2.91 0.14
N ASP A 116 -6.72 -3.97 0.90
CA ASP A 116 -5.95 -4.38 2.08
C ASP A 116 -4.50 -4.73 1.73
N ALA A 117 -4.25 -5.24 0.51
CA ALA A 117 -2.89 -5.47 0.02
C ALA A 117 -2.06 -4.18 0.01
N CYS A 118 -2.64 -3.03 -0.32
CA CYS A 118 -1.96 -1.73 -0.24
C CYS A 118 -1.77 -1.25 1.21
N LEU A 119 -2.70 -1.53 2.13
CA LEU A 119 -2.42 -1.38 3.57
C LEU A 119 -1.19 -2.23 3.99
N GLY A 120 -0.95 -3.31 3.24
CA GLY A 120 0.25 -4.15 3.23
C GLY A 120 1.51 -3.65 2.56
N GLY A 121 1.46 -2.50 1.90
CA GLY A 121 2.56 -1.98 1.10
C GLY A 121 2.65 -2.59 -0.29
N ARG A 122 1.61 -3.30 -0.73
CA ARG A 122 1.46 -3.76 -2.12
C ARG A 122 0.52 -2.81 -2.88
N CYS A 123 0.99 -1.60 -3.17
CA CYS A 123 0.16 -0.53 -3.77
C CYS A 123 0.37 -0.33 -5.28
N THR A 124 1.35 -1.00 -5.87
CA THR A 124 1.72 -0.84 -7.28
C THR A 124 1.24 -2.04 -8.09
N ALA A 125 0.56 -1.83 -9.22
CA ALA A 125 0.21 -2.91 -10.12
C ALA A 125 1.40 -3.33 -10.98
N LYS A 126 1.68 -4.64 -11.02
CA LYS A 126 2.72 -5.26 -11.83
C LYS A 126 2.35 -6.71 -12.10
N ASP A 127 2.47 -7.16 -13.35
CA ASP A 127 2.18 -8.54 -13.76
C ASP A 127 0.80 -9.03 -13.28
N GLU A 128 -0.25 -8.24 -13.52
CA GLU A 128 -1.65 -8.54 -13.16
C GLU A 128 -1.94 -8.61 -11.64
N ARG A 129 -1.00 -8.24 -10.77
CA ARG A 129 -1.13 -8.28 -9.30
C ARG A 129 -0.63 -6.99 -8.64
N CYS A 130 -1.05 -6.78 -7.39
CA CYS A 130 -0.53 -5.70 -6.56
C CYS A 130 0.78 -6.13 -5.88
N VAL A 131 1.79 -5.26 -5.90
CA VAL A 131 3.13 -5.47 -5.34
C VAL A 131 3.66 -4.20 -4.70
N ALA A 132 4.74 -4.30 -3.91
CA ALA A 132 5.52 -3.12 -3.57
C ALA A 132 6.29 -2.66 -4.82
N GLY A 133 6.22 -1.39 -5.16
CA GLY A 133 6.97 -0.79 -6.27
C GLY A 133 7.93 0.32 -5.84
N SER A 134 7.85 0.75 -4.58
CA SER A 134 8.67 1.85 -4.04
C SER A 134 8.73 1.83 -2.52
N ASP A 135 9.66 2.61 -1.94
CA ASP A 135 9.70 2.83 -0.49
C ASP A 135 8.44 3.51 0.02
N ALA A 136 7.80 4.36 -0.80
CA ALA A 136 6.55 5.03 -0.43
C ALA A 136 5.42 4.02 -0.16
N ASP A 137 5.35 2.93 -0.96
CA ASP A 137 4.40 1.85 -0.72
C ASP A 137 4.67 1.18 0.64
N CYS A 138 5.94 0.97 0.98
CA CYS A 138 6.34 0.28 2.21
C CYS A 138 6.16 1.13 3.47
N GLN A 139 6.54 2.41 3.45
CA GLN A 139 6.57 3.27 4.64
C GLN A 139 5.21 3.47 5.31
N GLY A 140 4.13 3.57 4.52
CA GLY A 140 2.78 3.74 5.04
C GLY A 140 2.15 2.46 5.60
N SER A 141 2.74 1.30 5.29
CA SER A 141 2.13 0.00 5.49
C SER A 141 2.15 -0.48 6.94
N TRP A 142 1.22 -1.39 7.27
CA TRP A 142 1.32 -2.18 8.50
C TRP A 142 2.61 -3.03 8.56
N ALA A 143 3.20 -3.39 7.40
CA ALA A 143 4.44 -4.16 7.32
C ALA A 143 5.62 -3.36 7.92
N CYS A 144 5.69 -2.07 7.62
CA CYS A 144 6.65 -1.15 8.22
C CYS A 144 6.39 -0.94 9.71
N LYS A 145 5.17 -0.53 10.08
CA LYS A 145 4.82 -0.22 11.48
C LYS A 145 4.92 -1.43 12.41
N GLY A 146 4.49 -2.59 11.93
CA GLY A 146 4.44 -3.84 12.70
C GLY A 146 5.77 -4.56 12.74
N TRP A 147 6.41 -4.72 11.59
CA TRP A 147 7.56 -5.63 11.41
C TRP A 147 8.85 -4.92 10.98
N GLY A 148 8.87 -3.58 10.91
CA GLY A 148 10.05 -2.81 10.49
C GLY A 148 10.35 -2.94 8.99
N ARG A 149 9.42 -3.46 8.17
CA ARG A 149 9.63 -3.68 6.74
C ARG A 149 9.29 -2.42 5.95
N CYS A 150 10.14 -1.41 6.05
CA CYS A 150 9.87 -0.06 5.57
C CYS A 150 10.45 0.28 4.18
N HIS A 151 11.22 -0.62 3.57
CA HIS A 151 11.97 -0.34 2.33
C HIS A 151 11.65 -1.34 1.23
N TYR A 152 11.64 -0.89 -0.02
CA TYR A 152 11.41 -1.72 -1.18
C TYR A 152 12.67 -2.51 -1.55
N ALA A 153 12.54 -3.83 -1.64
CA ALA A 153 13.67 -4.72 -1.92
C ALA A 153 14.07 -4.81 -3.41
N GLY A 154 13.33 -4.18 -4.32
CA GLY A 154 13.47 -4.42 -5.77
C GLY A 154 12.81 -5.72 -6.27
N THR A 155 12.31 -6.56 -5.36
CA THR A 155 11.69 -7.87 -5.65
C THR A 155 10.23 -7.93 -5.22
N ASP A 156 9.49 -6.86 -5.49
CA ASP A 156 8.03 -6.79 -5.25
C ASP A 156 7.60 -6.87 -3.77
N SER A 157 8.54 -6.72 -2.83
CA SER A 157 8.31 -6.88 -1.40
C SER A 157 8.98 -5.80 -0.56
N CYS A 158 8.42 -5.53 0.61
CA CYS A 158 9.02 -4.67 1.63
C CYS A 158 9.95 -5.45 2.56
N VAL A 159 11.05 -4.83 2.98
CA VAL A 159 12.08 -5.38 3.88
C VAL A 159 12.53 -4.32 4.88
N ALA A 160 13.14 -4.76 5.98
CA ALA A 160 13.89 -3.88 6.86
C ALA A 160 15.26 -3.63 6.23
N SER A 161 15.74 -2.39 6.18
CA SER A 161 17.07 -2.06 5.63
C SER A 161 18.06 -1.67 6.72
N SER A 162 17.56 -1.32 7.92
CA SER A 162 18.36 -0.86 9.04
C SER A 162 17.88 -1.41 10.38
N ALA A 163 18.76 -1.40 11.38
CA ALA A 163 18.37 -1.69 12.76
C ALA A 163 17.37 -0.65 13.31
N ALA A 164 17.41 0.59 12.80
CA ALA A 164 16.46 1.63 13.17
C ALA A 164 15.03 1.26 12.76
N ASP A 165 14.83 0.65 11.58
CA ASP A 165 13.51 0.17 11.17
C ASP A 165 12.97 -0.89 12.15
N CYS A 166 13.83 -1.81 12.59
CA CYS A 166 13.46 -2.83 13.56
C CYS A 166 13.13 -2.24 14.92
N GLN A 167 13.94 -1.29 15.40
CA GLN A 167 13.71 -0.59 16.67
C GLN A 167 12.41 0.23 16.65
N ALA A 168 12.04 0.82 15.51
CA ALA A 168 10.81 1.57 15.35
C ALA A 168 9.55 0.68 15.23
N SER A 169 9.71 -0.61 14.97
CA SER A 169 8.60 -1.55 14.82
C SER A 169 7.88 -1.83 16.15
N THR A 170 6.57 -2.09 16.11
CA THR A 170 5.83 -2.47 17.32
C THR A 170 6.23 -3.85 17.88
N ARG A 171 6.85 -4.71 17.08
CA ARG A 171 7.35 -6.02 17.50
C ARG A 171 8.64 -5.94 18.30
N CYS A 172 9.48 -4.93 18.13
CA CYS A 172 10.68 -4.76 18.96
C CYS A 172 10.36 -4.70 20.47
N PRO A 173 9.52 -3.76 20.97
CA PRO A 173 9.21 -3.69 22.40
C PRO A 173 8.29 -4.82 22.89
N ARG A 174 7.52 -5.47 22.01
CA ARG A 174 6.55 -6.52 22.40
C ARG A 174 7.14 -7.93 22.38
N GLU A 175 8.01 -8.20 21.42
CA GLU A 175 8.50 -9.55 21.12
C GLU A 175 10.03 -9.65 21.21
N GLY A 176 10.74 -8.52 21.30
CA GLY A 176 12.20 -8.44 21.35
C GLY A 176 12.87 -8.49 19.97
N GLU A 177 12.09 -8.35 18.89
CA GLU A 177 12.58 -8.41 17.51
C GLU A 177 13.22 -7.09 17.05
N CYS A 178 14.31 -6.70 17.71
CA CYS A 178 14.95 -5.40 17.51
C CYS A 178 16.20 -5.46 16.62
N THR A 179 16.62 -6.65 16.16
CA THR A 179 17.87 -6.84 15.42
C THR A 179 17.60 -7.09 13.94
N LEU A 180 18.25 -6.34 13.05
CA LEU A 180 18.19 -6.57 11.62
C LEU A 180 19.00 -7.81 11.22
N ARG A 181 18.38 -8.73 10.47
CA ARG A 181 19.05 -9.88 9.85
C ARG A 181 18.35 -10.30 8.57
N GLY A 182 19.10 -10.31 7.45
CA GLY A 182 18.58 -10.81 6.17
C GLY A 182 17.32 -10.07 5.67
N GLY A 183 17.22 -8.76 5.91
CA GLY A 183 16.05 -7.96 5.51
C GLY A 183 14.83 -8.11 6.43
N ALA A 184 14.97 -8.80 7.57
CA ALA A 184 13.91 -9.01 8.55
C ALA A 184 14.37 -8.61 9.96
N CYS A 185 13.41 -8.30 10.82
CA CYS A 185 13.66 -8.04 12.23
C CYS A 185 13.52 -9.34 13.03
N VAL A 186 14.53 -9.63 13.83
CA VAL A 186 14.63 -10.87 14.62
C VAL A 186 15.04 -10.54 16.05
N LYS A 187 14.81 -11.50 16.95
CA LYS A 187 15.32 -11.41 18.33
C LYS A 187 16.84 -11.51 18.33
N ALA A 188 17.48 -10.84 19.29
CA ALA A 188 18.89 -11.08 19.57
C ALA A 188 19.08 -12.56 19.91
N GLN A 189 19.99 -13.24 19.21
CA GLN A 189 20.36 -14.59 19.61
C GLN A 189 21.16 -14.51 20.92
N PRO A 190 20.93 -15.43 21.86
CA PRO A 190 21.70 -15.49 23.10
C PRO A 190 23.17 -15.81 22.85
#